data_AF-A0A7Y2G9A7-F1
#
_entry.id   AF-A0A7Y2G9A7-F1
#
_cell.length_a   1.000
_cell.length_b   1.000
_cell.length_c   1.000
_cell.angle_alpha   90.00
_cell.angle_beta   90.00
_cell.angle_gamma   90.00
#
_symmetry.space_group_name_H-M   'P 1'
#
loop_
_entity.id
_entity.type
_entity.pdbx_description
1 polymer ?
#
loop_
_entity_poly.entity_id
_entity_poly.type
_entity_poly.pdbx_seq_one_letter_code
_entity_poly.pdbx_strand_id
1 'polypeptide(L)'
;MERRVCKACGSDAMVPMDVVVEADEYEDLISDDDTESRFFTCHVCGDNWLSLKEQPSGGECQIVFIHQMGMDPVLKRVAHMETHIVLNDGTVGHWDYFLNDDPVDADIWHAKLRDRRKLLKSICTN
;
A
#
# COMPACT_ATOMS: atom_id res chain seq x y z
N MET A 1 -0.80 6.90 -18.97
CA MET A 1 -0.77 6.68 -17.51
C MET A 1 -2.19 6.78 -17.00
N GLU A 2 -2.71 5.70 -16.41
CA GLU A 2 -4.03 5.71 -15.80
C GLU A 2 -3.97 6.54 -14.51
N ARG A 3 -4.63 7.70 -14.49
CA ARG A 3 -4.73 8.54 -13.29
C ARG A 3 -5.69 7.89 -12.30
N ARG A 4 -5.37 7.99 -11.02
CA ARG A 4 -6.23 7.48 -9.95
C ARG A 4 -6.74 8.63 -9.09
N VAL A 5 -7.98 8.47 -8.63
CA VAL A 5 -8.60 9.39 -7.67
C VAL A 5 -7.99 9.17 -6.30
N CYS A 6 -7.46 10.25 -5.71
CA CYS A 6 -6.94 10.24 -4.35
C CYS A 6 -8.05 9.95 -3.33
N LYS A 7 -7.85 8.93 -2.49
CA LYS A 7 -8.81 8.56 -1.44
C LYS A 7 -8.84 9.54 -0.26
N ALA A 8 -7.87 10.45 -0.16
CA ALA A 8 -7.86 11.50 0.86
C ALA A 8 -8.58 12.77 0.40
N CYS A 9 -8.19 13.35 -0.73
CA CYS A 9 -8.73 14.64 -1.21
C CYS A 9 -9.69 14.55 -2.40
N GLY A 10 -9.83 13.39 -3.05
CA GLY A 10 -10.69 13.21 -4.22
C GLY A 10 -10.11 13.75 -5.55
N SER A 11 -8.89 14.28 -5.56
CA SER A 11 -8.24 14.77 -6.78
C SER A 11 -7.83 13.64 -7.71
N ASP A 12 -7.95 13.84 -9.03
CA ASP A 12 -7.42 12.95 -10.08
C ASP A 12 -5.92 13.19 -10.34
N ALA A 13 -5.16 13.32 -9.26
CA ALA A 13 -3.75 13.73 -9.28
C ALA A 13 -2.82 12.66 -8.71
N MET A 14 -3.27 11.40 -8.61
CA MET A 14 -2.36 10.32 -8.30
C MET A 14 -1.84 9.66 -9.57
N VAL A 15 -0.52 9.59 -9.65
CA VAL A 15 0.20 8.96 -10.74
C VAL A 15 1.01 7.79 -10.17
N PRO A 16 0.80 6.55 -10.65
CA PRO A 16 1.65 5.43 -10.28
C PRO A 16 3.04 5.59 -10.90
N MET A 17 4.07 5.33 -10.10
CA MET A 17 5.46 5.24 -10.55
C MET A 17 5.96 3.82 -10.26
N ASP A 18 6.48 3.15 -11.29
CA ASP A 18 7.23 1.91 -11.08
C ASP A 18 8.53 2.28 -10.37
N VAL A 19 8.82 1.60 -9.26
CA VAL A 19 10.05 1.79 -8.51
C VAL A 19 10.85 0.50 -8.54
N VAL A 20 12.17 0.60 -8.41
CA VAL A 20 13.03 -0.55 -8.15
C VAL A 20 13.32 -0.48 -6.67
N VAL A 21 12.84 -1.46 -5.92
CA VAL A 21 13.12 -1.57 -4.50
C VAL A 21 14.33 -2.49 -4.39
N GLU A 22 15.45 -1.95 -3.91
CA GLU A 22 16.63 -2.76 -3.63
C GLU A 22 16.33 -3.68 -2.45
N ALA A 23 16.81 -4.92 -2.52
CA ALA A 23 16.46 -5.96 -1.57
C ALA A 23 16.85 -5.60 -0.12
N ASP A 24 17.87 -4.76 0.06
CA ASP A 24 18.45 -4.36 1.35
C ASP A 24 17.51 -3.55 2.25
N GLU A 25 16.59 -2.76 1.69
CA GLU A 25 15.62 -1.97 2.48
C GLU A 25 14.42 -2.79 2.98
N TYR A 26 14.15 -3.95 2.38
CA TYR A 26 12.99 -4.79 2.68
C TYR A 26 13.32 -6.29 2.57
N GLU A 27 14.50 -6.71 3.07
CA GLU A 27 15.02 -8.08 2.93
C GLU A 27 14.02 -9.15 3.41
N ASP A 28 13.17 -8.82 4.38
CA ASP A 28 12.13 -9.70 4.91
C ASP A 28 10.88 -9.82 4.02
N LEU A 29 10.75 -8.99 2.97
CA LEU A 29 9.56 -8.86 2.10
C LEU A 29 9.90 -8.99 0.60
N ILE A 30 11.11 -9.39 0.21
CA ILE A 30 11.49 -9.48 -1.20
C ILE A 30 12.22 -10.79 -1.43
N SER A 31 11.54 -11.78 -2.02
CA SER A 31 12.22 -12.94 -2.59
C SER A 31 12.70 -12.60 -4.01
N ASP A 32 14.01 -12.72 -4.25
CA ASP A 32 14.66 -12.53 -5.56
C ASP A 32 13.92 -13.30 -6.68
N ASP A 33 13.26 -12.55 -7.58
CA ASP A 33 13.31 -12.68 -9.05
C ASP A 33 12.06 -12.11 -9.78
N ASP A 34 10.90 -11.96 -9.13
CA ASP A 34 9.65 -11.46 -9.79
C ASP A 34 8.80 -10.52 -8.90
N THR A 35 9.43 -9.46 -8.37
CA THR A 35 8.73 -8.46 -7.55
C THR A 35 8.28 -7.26 -8.40
N GLU A 36 6.97 -7.04 -8.52
CA GLU A 36 6.42 -5.82 -9.10
C GLU A 36 6.19 -4.79 -8.00
N SER A 37 6.82 -3.61 -8.09
CA SER A 37 6.60 -2.55 -7.11
C SER A 37 6.12 -1.24 -7.74
N ARG A 38 5.14 -0.62 -7.08
CA ARG A 38 4.52 0.63 -7.52
C ARG A 38 4.34 1.60 -6.37
N PHE A 39 4.89 2.79 -6.52
CA PHE A 39 4.66 3.89 -5.60
C PHE A 39 3.55 4.81 -6.12
N PHE A 40 2.63 5.16 -5.25
CA PHE A 40 1.51 6.04 -5.53
C PHE A 40 1.65 7.28 -4.67
N THR A 41 1.56 8.46 -5.27
CA THR A 41 1.55 9.74 -4.53
C THR A 41 0.53 10.69 -5.12
N CYS A 42 -0.21 11.37 -4.27
CA CYS A 42 -1.10 12.46 -4.65
C CYS A 42 -0.32 13.77 -4.64
N HIS A 43 -0.15 14.41 -5.81
CA HIS A 43 0.55 15.69 -5.94
C HIS A 43 -0.17 16.89 -5.31
N VAL A 44 -1.34 16.67 -4.72
CA VAL A 44 -2.18 17.72 -4.13
C VAL A 44 -2.10 17.68 -2.61
N CYS A 45 -2.44 16.53 -2.00
CA CYS A 45 -2.49 16.40 -0.54
C CYS A 45 -1.34 15.57 0.05
N GLY A 46 -0.49 14.97 -0.79
CA GLY A 46 0.64 14.16 -0.35
C GLY A 46 0.29 12.75 0.15
N ASP A 47 -0.98 12.31 0.07
CA ASP A 47 -1.35 10.90 0.38
C ASP A 47 -0.56 9.97 -0.53
N ASN A 48 0.10 8.97 0.06
CA ASN A 48 0.99 8.08 -0.66
C ASN A 48 1.02 6.67 -0.07
N TRP A 49 1.43 5.71 -0.91
CA TRP A 49 1.73 4.35 -0.50
C TRP A 49 2.60 3.63 -1.53
N LEU A 50 3.34 2.64 -1.05
CA LEU A 50 4.03 1.64 -1.87
C LEU A 50 3.17 0.37 -1.94
N SER A 51 3.14 -0.25 -3.11
CA SER A 51 2.59 -1.59 -3.34
C SER A 51 3.73 -2.49 -3.79
N LEU A 52 3.91 -3.62 -3.12
CA LEU A 52 4.83 -4.68 -3.51
C LEU A 52 3.99 -5.90 -3.85
N LYS A 53 4.22 -6.52 -5.00
CA LYS A 53 3.63 -7.81 -5.35
C LYS A 53 4.75 -8.82 -5.44
N GLU A 54 4.69 -9.81 -4.58
CA GLU A 54 5.59 -10.96 -4.60
C GLU A 54 4.93 -12.11 -5.37
N GLN A 55 5.70 -12.75 -6.24
CA GLN A 55 5.30 -13.93 -6.99
C GLN A 55 6.25 -15.09 -6.68
N PRO A 56 6.08 -15.78 -5.54
CA PRO A 56 6.80 -17.01 -5.29
C PRO A 56 6.42 -18.05 -6.35
N SER A 57 7.40 -18.83 -6.81
CA SER A 57 7.23 -19.91 -7.79
C SER A 57 6.32 -21.07 -7.32
N GLY A 58 5.75 -20.96 -6.11
CA GLY A 58 4.90 -21.96 -5.44
C GLY A 58 3.40 -21.64 -5.38
N GLY A 59 2.92 -20.53 -5.97
CA GLY A 59 1.49 -20.30 -6.26
C GLY A 59 0.72 -19.37 -5.30
N GLU A 60 1.19 -19.13 -4.07
CA GLU A 60 0.57 -18.13 -3.19
C GLU A 60 1.09 -16.73 -3.54
N CYS A 61 0.21 -15.85 -3.97
CA CYS A 61 0.56 -14.47 -4.32
C CYS A 61 0.30 -13.56 -3.12
N GLN A 62 1.29 -12.75 -2.76
CA GLN A 62 1.15 -11.75 -1.71
C GLN A 62 1.30 -10.35 -2.29
N ILE A 63 0.46 -9.44 -1.82
CA ILE A 63 0.56 -8.01 -2.16
C ILE A 63 0.60 -7.19 -0.89
N VAL A 64 1.75 -6.56 -0.65
CA VAL A 64 2.01 -5.71 0.50
C VAL A 64 1.70 -4.27 0.13
N PHE A 65 0.92 -3.60 0.98
CA PHE A 65 0.68 -2.16 0.90
C PHE A 65 1.31 -1.46 2.10
N ILE A 66 2.16 -0.48 1.82
CA ILE A 66 2.90 0.26 2.84
C ILE A 66 2.52 1.74 2.70
N HIS A 67 1.75 2.25 3.66
CA HIS A 67 1.42 3.67 3.76
C HIS A 67 2.47 4.35 4.64
N GLN A 68 3.27 5.25 4.06
CA GLN A 68 4.19 6.06 4.84
C GLN A 68 3.41 7.12 5.61
N MET A 69 3.59 7.13 6.94
CA MET A 69 2.84 7.99 7.85
C MET A 69 3.64 9.22 8.31
N GLY A 70 4.70 9.62 7.61
CA GLY A 70 5.55 10.76 8.01
C GLY A 70 6.39 10.39 9.24
N MET A 71 6.17 11.06 10.37
CA MET A 71 6.81 10.71 11.66
C MET A 71 6.06 9.61 12.43
N ASP A 72 4.86 9.25 11.98
CA ASP A 72 4.05 8.20 12.59
C ASP A 72 4.51 6.81 12.10
N PRO A 73 4.21 5.76 12.90
CA PRO A 73 4.49 4.39 12.51
C PRO A 73 3.83 3.98 11.19
N VAL A 74 4.54 3.18 10.42
CA VAL A 74 4.16 2.75 9.07
C VAL A 74 2.90 1.90 9.14
N LEU A 75 1.93 2.16 8.27
CA LEU A 75 0.75 1.29 8.17
C LEU A 75 0.98 0.29 7.04
N LYS A 76 1.17 -0.98 7.41
CA LYS A 76 1.39 -2.08 6.49
C LYS A 76 0.16 -2.99 6.47
N ARG A 77 -0.26 -3.47 5.31
CA ARG A 77 -1.24 -4.55 5.19
C ARG A 77 -0.85 -5.50 4.08
N VAL A 78 -1.10 -6.79 4.26
CA VAL A 78 -0.72 -7.86 3.33
C VAL A 78 -1.99 -8.54 2.84
N ALA A 79 -2.17 -8.59 1.53
CA ALA A 79 -3.21 -9.39 0.89
C ALA A 79 -2.65 -10.76 0.55
N HIS A 80 -3.31 -11.82 1.01
CA HIS A 80 -2.99 -13.19 0.66
C HIS A 80 -3.98 -13.72 -0.37
N MET A 81 -3.49 -14.20 -1.51
CA MET A 81 -4.32 -14.54 -2.67
C MET A 81 -3.87 -15.85 -3.32
N GLU A 82 -4.83 -16.67 -3.73
CA GLU A 82 -4.60 -17.88 -4.53
C GLU A 82 -4.50 -17.57 -6.03
N THR A 83 -5.02 -16.42 -6.47
CA THR A 83 -5.08 -16.03 -7.89
C THR A 83 -4.19 -14.84 -8.20
N HIS A 84 -3.45 -14.91 -9.31
CA HIS A 84 -2.50 -13.88 -9.75
C HIS A 84 -3.14 -12.63 -10.43
N ILE A 85 -4.47 -12.51 -10.43
CA ILE A 85 -5.23 -11.50 -11.18
C ILE A 85 -5.75 -10.39 -10.24
N VAL A 86 -6.01 -9.21 -10.82
CA VAL A 86 -6.61 -7.98 -10.24
C VAL A 86 -7.20 -8.14 -8.84
N LEU A 87 -6.54 -7.51 -7.87
CA LEU A 87 -7.04 -7.27 -6.52
C LEU A 87 -8.44 -6.67 -6.52
N ASN A 88 -9.40 -7.50 -6.18
CA ASN A 88 -10.71 -7.10 -5.67
C ASN A 88 -11.02 -7.89 -4.39
N ASP A 89 -12.00 -7.44 -3.62
CA ASP A 89 -12.34 -8.05 -2.33
C ASP A 89 -12.73 -9.54 -2.44
N GLY A 90 -13.14 -10.03 -3.62
CA GLY A 90 -13.46 -11.45 -3.87
C GLY A 90 -12.26 -12.32 -4.27
N THR A 91 -11.10 -11.71 -4.55
CA THR A 91 -9.85 -12.42 -4.92
C THR A 91 -8.85 -12.53 -3.76
N VAL A 92 -9.08 -11.77 -2.68
CA VAL A 92 -8.26 -11.82 -1.48
C VAL A 92 -8.84 -12.82 -0.52
N GLY A 93 -8.06 -13.84 -0.17
CA GLY A 93 -8.46 -14.85 0.82
C GLY A 93 -8.52 -14.23 2.22
N HIS A 94 -7.47 -13.53 2.61
CA HIS A 94 -7.43 -12.79 3.87
C HIS A 94 -6.45 -11.59 3.84
N TRP A 95 -6.63 -10.71 4.82
CA TRP A 95 -5.78 -9.53 5.03
C TRP A 95 -5.12 -9.60 6.40
N ASP A 96 -3.80 -9.40 6.42
CA ASP A 96 -3.06 -9.10 7.64
C ASP A 96 -2.80 -7.60 7.74
N TYR A 97 -2.83 -7.06 8.95
CA TYR A 97 -2.68 -5.63 9.21
C TYR A 97 -1.61 -5.41 10.27
N PHE A 98 -0.75 -4.43 10.02
CA PHE A 98 0.40 -4.14 10.86
C PHE A 98 0.54 -2.63 11.08
N LEU A 99 1.01 -2.27 12.26
CA LEU A 99 1.51 -0.95 12.60
C LEU A 99 3.02 -1.09 12.88
N ASN A 100 3.84 -0.55 11.99
CA ASN A 100 5.22 -1.00 11.78
C ASN A 100 5.23 -2.51 11.48
N ASP A 101 5.68 -3.31 12.46
CA ASP A 101 5.78 -4.76 12.38
C ASP A 101 4.91 -5.47 13.41
N ASP A 102 4.19 -4.73 14.24
CA ASP A 102 3.26 -5.29 15.22
C ASP A 102 1.91 -5.59 14.55
N PRO A 103 1.39 -6.84 14.64
CA PRO A 103 0.06 -7.17 14.17
C PRO A 103 -1.02 -6.36 14.90
N VAL A 104 -1.99 -5.84 14.16
CA VAL A 104 -3.11 -5.06 14.71
C VAL A 104 -4.42 -5.48 14.07
N ASP A 105 -5.53 -5.22 14.76
CA ASP A 105 -6.86 -5.44 14.19
C ASP A 105 -7.14 -4.51 13.00
N ALA A 106 -7.89 -5.01 12.03
CA ALA A 106 -8.30 -4.26 10.83
C ALA A 106 -8.95 -2.92 11.18
N ASP A 107 -9.79 -2.87 12.20
CA ASP A 107 -10.49 -1.65 12.63
C ASP A 107 -9.54 -0.57 13.13
N ILE A 108 -8.51 -0.96 13.88
CA ILE A 108 -7.47 -0.05 14.38
C ILE A 108 -6.68 0.51 13.20
N TRP A 109 -6.29 -0.37 12.28
CA TRP A 109 -5.54 -0.01 11.08
C TRP A 109 -6.33 0.97 10.20
N HIS A 110 -7.60 0.67 9.93
CA HIS A 110 -8.48 1.53 9.14
C HIS A 110 -8.75 2.87 9.82
N ALA A 111 -8.87 2.90 11.15
CA ALA A 111 -9.00 4.14 11.90
C ALA A 111 -7.76 5.04 11.73
N LYS A 112 -6.56 4.48 11.88
CA LYS A 112 -5.29 5.23 11.70
C LYS A 112 -5.15 5.79 10.30
N LEU A 113 -5.41 4.99 9.26
CA LEU A 113 -5.33 5.46 7.87
C LEU A 113 -6.35 6.58 7.61
N ARG A 114 -7.58 6.42 8.09
CA ARG A 114 -8.64 7.42 7.94
C ARG A 114 -8.25 8.73 8.62
N ASP A 115 -7.70 8.68 9.83
CA ASP A 115 -7.35 9.88 10.58
C ASP A 115 -6.19 10.64 9.92
N ARG A 116 -5.19 9.94 9.37
CA ARG A 116 -4.19 10.58 8.50
C ARG A 116 -4.82 11.24 7.29
N ARG A 117 -5.71 10.55 6.57
CA ARG A 117 -6.35 11.13 5.39
C ARG A 117 -7.19 12.36 5.72
N LYS A 118 -7.84 12.39 6.90
CA LYS A 118 -8.51 13.61 7.39
C LYS A 118 -7.52 14.75 7.61
N LEU A 119 -6.37 14.47 8.21
CA LEU A 119 -5.30 15.46 8.39
C LEU A 119 -4.81 16.00 7.04
N LEU A 120 -4.45 15.12 6.10
CA LEU A 120 -3.99 15.50 4.77
C LEU A 120 -5.06 16.31 4.01
N LYS A 121 -6.34 15.92 4.14
CA LYS A 121 -7.46 16.67 3.56
C LYS A 121 -7.62 18.05 4.22
N SER A 122 -7.36 18.19 5.51
CA SER A 122 -7.51 19.46 6.23
C SER A 122 -6.46 20.51 5.83
N ILE A 123 -5.29 20.07 5.39
CA ILE A 123 -4.19 20.93 4.90
C ILE A 123 -4.16 21.04 3.37
N CYS A 124 -4.99 20.25 2.68
CA CYS A 124 -5.12 20.25 1.24
C CYS A 124 -5.77 21.55 0.78
N THR A 125 -5.13 22.25 -0.16
CA THR A 125 -5.58 23.55 -0.69
C THR A 125 -6.42 23.44 -1.97
N ASN A 126 -6.83 22.23 -2.33
CA ASN A 126 -7.64 21.93 -3.53
C ASN A 126 -9.13 22.11 -3.30
#